data_AF-A0A3D5TK06-F1
#
_entry.id   AF-A0A3D5TK06-F1
#
_cell.length_a   1.000
_cell.length_b   1.000
_cell.length_c   1.000
_cell.angle_alpha   90.00
_cell.angle_beta   90.00
_cell.angle_gamma   90.00
#
_symmetry.space_group_name_H-M   'P 1'
#
loop_
_entity.id
_entity.type
_entity.pdbx_description
1 polymer ?
#
loop_
_entity_poly.entity_id
_entity_poly.type
_entity_poly.pdbx_seq_one_letter_code
_entity_poly.pdbx_strand_id
1 'polypeptide(L)'
;METKLKYLSKNPISQLASKAAVFGLLLFWFYQVETLTAIFFLLLVTGILYFRSLHNALVFLPSLVILLIISLGTTVIITTTSSSFLLAAFLSFLFFTILGLKDLVLIKRKSWYVFLNFSLFYLAFINFFLIDKSSLFVGKWLIFLVLAFSLLRELLMVLIAPSKENRVKNNRLLAASLVMTMIIGQLLWLVSWLPISFLSSANLMILIVFLFSDLSLHHFWGKLRKRIIFKDLALFLIFSLVIFLTSSWLL
;
A
#
# COMPACT_ATOMS: atom_id res chain seq x y z
N MET A 1 22.73 35.10 15.59
CA MET A 1 21.36 34.65 15.25
C MET A 1 21.25 34.11 13.81
N GLU A 2 22.22 34.39 12.92
CA GLU A 2 22.23 33.95 11.52
C GLU A 2 22.56 32.46 11.30
N THR A 3 23.29 31.83 12.22
CA THR A 3 23.66 30.41 12.11
C THR A 3 22.47 29.44 12.27
N LYS A 4 21.37 29.89 12.91
CA LYS A 4 20.15 29.08 13.06
C LYS A 4 19.30 29.03 11.79
N LEU A 5 19.38 30.04 10.91
CA LEU A 5 18.64 30.08 9.65
C LEU A 5 19.33 29.31 8.53
N LYS A 6 20.67 29.22 8.55
CA LYS A 6 21.44 28.42 7.59
C LYS A 6 21.22 26.91 7.73
N TYR A 7 20.75 26.44 8.89
CA TYR A 7 20.35 25.04 9.12
C TYR A 7 18.91 24.73 8.66
N LEU A 8 18.05 25.74 8.54
CA LEU A 8 16.68 25.63 8.01
C LEU A 8 16.64 25.64 6.47
N SER A 9 17.74 26.02 5.80
CA SER A 9 17.82 26.06 4.34
C SER A 9 18.36 24.78 3.69
N LYS A 10 18.38 23.65 4.41
CA LYS A 10 18.53 22.36 3.74
C LYS A 10 17.17 21.97 3.20
N ASN A 11 17.04 21.93 1.87
CA ASN A 11 15.81 21.57 1.17
C ASN A 11 15.18 20.32 1.82
N PRO A 12 13.99 20.42 2.45
CA PRO A 12 13.40 19.33 3.23
C PRO A 12 13.19 18.08 2.38
N ILE A 13 12.95 18.27 1.07
CA ILE A 13 12.84 17.19 0.08
C ILE A 13 14.15 16.41 -0.04
N SER A 14 15.30 17.09 -0.06
CA SER A 14 16.61 16.43 -0.17
C SER A 14 16.94 15.60 1.07
N GLN A 15 16.59 16.09 2.27
CA GLN A 15 16.76 15.31 3.50
C GLN A 15 15.89 14.05 3.48
N LEU A 16 14.63 14.16 3.05
CA LEU A 16 13.73 13.01 2.91
C LEU A 16 14.25 12.01 1.87
N ALA A 17 14.71 12.50 0.72
CA ALA A 17 15.30 11.67 -0.33
C ALA A 17 16.54 10.92 0.17
N SER A 18 17.41 11.56 0.96
CA SER A 18 18.57 10.85 1.56
C SER A 18 18.15 9.73 2.52
N LYS A 19 17.11 9.95 3.34
CA LYS A 19 16.59 8.90 4.24
C LYS A 19 16.03 7.73 3.44
N ALA A 20 15.30 8.02 2.37
CA ALA A 20 14.76 7.01 1.49
C ALA A 20 15.84 6.25 0.73
N ALA A 21 16.88 6.93 0.24
CA ALA A 21 18.02 6.30 -0.42
C ALA A 21 18.76 5.33 0.53
N VAL A 22 18.97 5.73 1.79
CA VAL A 22 19.54 4.84 2.81
C VAL A 22 18.67 3.60 3.01
N PHE A 23 17.35 3.76 3.11
CA PHE A 23 16.44 2.63 3.19
C PHE A 23 16.49 1.72 1.96
N GLY A 24 16.56 2.29 0.75
CA GLY A 24 16.67 1.53 -0.49
C GLY A 24 17.97 0.73 -0.60
N LEU A 25 19.10 1.32 -0.21
CA LEU A 25 20.39 0.63 -0.16
C LEU A 25 20.40 -0.51 0.86
N LEU A 26 19.78 -0.29 2.03
CA LEU A 26 19.63 -1.32 3.06
C LEU A 26 18.74 -2.47 2.59
N LEU A 27 17.63 -2.16 1.91
CA LEU A 27 16.78 -3.17 1.29
C LEU A 27 17.52 -3.98 0.24
N PHE A 28 18.26 -3.29 -0.64
CA PHE A 28 19.05 -3.96 -1.66
C PHE A 28 20.10 -4.88 -1.04
N TRP A 29 20.82 -4.42 0.00
CA TRP A 29 21.75 -5.25 0.75
C TRP A 29 21.07 -6.44 1.43
N PHE A 30 19.89 -6.22 2.02
CA PHE A 30 19.08 -7.27 2.62
C PHE A 30 18.71 -8.38 1.63
N TYR A 31 18.31 -8.03 0.40
CA TYR A 31 18.02 -8.99 -0.66
C TYR A 31 19.23 -9.82 -1.12
N GLN A 32 20.46 -9.41 -0.82
CA GLN A 32 21.67 -10.19 -1.17
C GLN A 32 22.09 -11.16 -0.05
N VAL A 33 21.80 -10.83 1.21
CA VAL A 33 22.34 -11.53 2.37
C VAL A 33 21.30 -12.42 3.05
N GLU A 34 20.03 -12.00 3.10
CA GLU A 34 18.88 -12.75 3.66
C GLU A 34 19.09 -13.32 5.07
N THR A 35 19.95 -12.73 5.89
CA THR A 35 20.21 -13.18 7.26
C THR A 35 19.26 -12.55 8.27
N LEU A 36 19.01 -13.25 9.39
CA LEU A 36 18.25 -12.72 10.53
C LEU A 36 18.85 -11.40 11.06
N THR A 37 20.18 -11.26 11.02
CA THR A 37 20.87 -10.02 11.39
C THR A 37 20.55 -8.88 10.44
N ALA A 38 20.45 -9.16 9.13
CA ALA A 38 20.04 -8.16 8.14
C ALA A 38 18.58 -7.71 8.34
N ILE A 39 17.66 -8.62 8.70
CA ILE A 39 16.27 -8.26 9.08
C ILE A 39 16.27 -7.31 10.28
N PHE A 40 16.99 -7.67 11.35
CA PHE A 40 17.07 -6.84 12.55
C PHE A 40 17.65 -5.45 12.23
N PHE A 41 18.71 -5.40 11.44
CA PHE A 41 19.35 -4.15 11.05
C PHE A 41 18.42 -3.28 10.19
N LEU A 42 17.69 -3.87 9.25
CA LEU A 42 16.71 -3.17 8.44
C LEU A 42 15.59 -2.58 9.30
N LEU A 43 15.02 -3.35 10.22
CA LEU A 43 13.97 -2.88 11.13
C LEU A 43 14.46 -1.76 12.05
N LEU A 44 15.69 -1.89 12.58
CA LEU A 44 16.29 -0.90 13.46
C LEU A 44 16.53 0.43 12.71
N VAL A 45 17.19 0.39 11.56
CA VAL A 45 17.51 1.61 10.81
C VAL A 45 16.24 2.27 10.28
N THR A 46 15.27 1.50 9.77
CA THR A 46 13.98 2.06 9.34
C THR A 46 13.22 2.71 10.49
N GLY A 47 13.23 2.08 11.66
CA GLY A 47 12.68 2.65 12.90
C GLY A 47 13.32 3.99 13.24
N ILE A 48 14.65 4.07 13.26
CA ILE A 48 15.38 5.31 13.54
C ILE A 48 15.04 6.39 12.51
N LEU A 49 15.08 6.06 11.21
CA LEU A 49 14.79 7.00 10.13
C LEU A 49 13.37 7.54 10.19
N TYR A 50 12.41 6.68 10.53
CA TYR A 50 11.00 7.05 10.65
C TYR A 50 10.73 7.87 11.91
N PHE A 51 11.11 7.38 13.09
CA PHE A 51 10.76 8.01 14.38
C PHE A 51 11.58 9.26 14.71
N ARG A 52 12.59 9.62 13.91
CA ARG A 52 13.33 10.88 14.06
C ARG A 52 12.41 12.13 14.07
N SER A 53 11.30 12.08 13.35
CA SER A 53 10.22 13.08 13.43
C SER A 53 9.01 12.40 14.08
N LEU A 54 8.50 12.91 15.19
CA LEU A 54 7.31 12.35 15.85
C LEU A 54 5.99 12.91 15.29
N HIS A 55 6.05 13.85 14.35
CA HIS A 55 4.87 14.48 13.78
C HIS A 55 4.01 13.46 13.03
N ASN A 56 2.72 13.34 13.40
CA ASN A 56 1.74 12.39 12.82
C ASN A 56 2.24 10.94 12.67
N ALA A 57 3.23 10.51 13.47
CA ALA A 57 3.90 9.23 13.30
C ALA A 57 2.96 8.03 13.48
N LEU A 58 1.92 8.16 14.31
CA LEU A 58 0.94 7.10 14.54
C LEU A 58 -0.06 6.92 13.40
N VAL A 59 -0.30 7.97 12.60
CA VAL A 59 -1.29 7.92 11.50
C VAL A 59 -0.76 7.10 10.33
N PHE A 60 0.52 7.25 9.99
CA PHE A 60 1.17 6.57 8.86
C PHE A 60 1.96 5.32 9.27
N LEU A 61 1.93 4.96 10.56
CA LEU A 61 2.54 3.73 11.07
C LEU A 61 2.01 2.48 10.34
N PRO A 62 0.69 2.34 10.08
CA PRO A 62 0.17 1.16 9.41
C PRO A 62 0.76 1.00 8.00
N SER A 63 0.75 2.05 7.18
CA SER A 63 1.42 2.07 5.87
C SER A 63 2.90 1.67 5.92
N LEU A 64 3.64 2.10 6.95
CA LEU A 64 5.03 1.70 7.13
C LEU A 64 5.17 0.21 7.49
N VAL A 65 4.34 -0.30 8.40
CA VAL A 65 4.34 -1.72 8.77
C VAL A 65 4.02 -2.59 7.57
N ILE A 66 3.04 -2.19 6.75
CA ILE A 66 2.68 -2.91 5.53
C ILE A 66 3.82 -2.88 4.51
N LEU A 67 4.49 -1.73 4.33
CA LEU A 67 5.67 -1.62 3.47
C LEU A 67 6.77 -2.59 3.94
N LEU A 68 7.01 -2.68 5.25
CA LEU A 68 8.00 -3.61 5.81
C LEU A 68 7.61 -5.06 5.58
N ILE A 69 6.35 -5.44 5.85
CA ILE A 69 5.86 -6.81 5.64
C ILE A 69 6.00 -7.21 4.16
N ILE A 70 5.64 -6.31 3.24
CA ILE A 70 5.83 -6.52 1.80
C ILE A 70 7.31 -6.65 1.45
N SER A 71 8.17 -5.79 2.02
CA SER A 71 9.60 -5.81 1.73
C SER A 71 10.28 -7.10 2.20
N LEU A 72 9.82 -7.69 3.30
CA LEU A 72 10.29 -8.98 3.79
C LEU A 72 9.66 -10.15 3.03
N GLY A 73 8.40 -10.06 2.61
CA GLY A 73 7.73 -11.12 1.84
C GLY A 73 8.26 -11.31 0.42
N THR A 74 8.86 -10.25 -0.14
CA THR A 74 9.39 -10.23 -1.52
C THR A 74 10.77 -10.87 -1.69
N THR A 75 11.47 -11.21 -0.60
CA THR A 75 12.80 -11.86 -0.66
C THR A 75 12.76 -13.19 -1.41
N VAL A 76 11.68 -13.96 -1.21
CA VAL A 76 11.45 -15.29 -1.80
C VAL A 76 11.46 -15.27 -3.34
N ILE A 77 11.32 -14.09 -3.95
CA ILE A 77 10.97 -13.91 -5.36
C ILE A 77 12.20 -13.60 -6.22
N ILE A 78 13.24 -13.00 -5.63
CA ILE A 78 14.22 -12.27 -6.43
C ILE A 78 15.63 -12.81 -6.30
N THR A 79 15.94 -13.77 -7.17
CA THR A 79 17.30 -14.30 -7.34
C THR A 79 18.15 -13.49 -8.32
N THR A 80 17.56 -12.56 -9.10
CA THR A 80 18.27 -11.76 -10.10
C THR A 80 18.54 -10.33 -9.61
N THR A 81 19.82 -9.94 -9.62
CA THR A 81 20.31 -8.66 -9.09
C THR A 81 19.62 -7.42 -9.68
N SER A 82 19.25 -7.46 -10.96
CA SER A 82 18.60 -6.35 -11.66
C SER A 82 17.17 -6.08 -11.19
N SER A 83 16.40 -7.14 -10.93
CA SER A 83 15.03 -6.99 -10.44
C SER A 83 14.98 -6.65 -8.95
N SER A 84 15.99 -7.08 -8.16
CA SER A 84 16.11 -6.69 -6.74
C SER A 84 16.34 -5.20 -6.61
N PHE A 85 17.16 -4.62 -7.49
CA PHE A 85 17.45 -3.19 -7.49
C PHE A 85 16.21 -2.37 -7.84
N LEU A 86 15.48 -2.75 -8.89
CA LEU A 86 14.23 -2.06 -9.29
C LEU A 86 13.18 -2.09 -8.19
N LEU A 87 12.99 -3.25 -7.53
CA LEU A 87 12.05 -3.36 -6.41
C LEU A 87 12.50 -2.51 -5.22
N ALA A 88 13.78 -2.56 -4.83
CA ALA A 88 14.32 -1.77 -3.73
C ALA A 88 14.17 -0.26 -3.99
N ALA A 89 14.42 0.17 -5.24
CA ALA A 89 14.20 1.56 -5.65
C ALA A 89 12.72 1.96 -5.56
N PHE A 90 11.80 1.10 -5.99
CA PHE A 90 10.36 1.36 -5.89
C PHE A 90 9.87 1.42 -4.43
N LEU A 91 10.29 0.48 -3.58
CA LEU A 91 9.97 0.48 -2.15
C LEU A 91 10.58 1.68 -1.44
N SER A 92 11.80 2.09 -1.83
CA SER A 92 12.44 3.32 -1.37
C SER A 92 11.61 4.56 -1.72
N PHE A 93 11.08 4.63 -2.95
CA PHE A 93 10.19 5.70 -3.37
C PHE A 93 8.86 5.71 -2.57
N LEU A 94 8.30 4.55 -2.25
CA LEU A 94 7.13 4.48 -1.37
C LEU A 94 7.47 4.96 0.04
N PHE A 95 8.62 4.57 0.61
CA PHE A 95 9.07 5.07 1.90
C PHE A 95 9.30 6.59 1.91
N PHE A 96 9.88 7.14 0.84
CA PHE A 96 9.97 8.59 0.63
C PHE A 96 8.58 9.24 0.68
N THR A 97 7.59 8.64 0.03
CA THR A 97 6.21 9.13 0.00
C THR A 97 5.57 9.08 1.39
N ILE A 98 5.79 8.01 2.18
CA ILE A 98 5.33 7.91 3.58
C ILE A 98 5.92 9.07 4.40
N LEU A 99 7.24 9.26 4.34
CA LEU A 99 7.90 10.32 5.09
C LEU A 99 7.44 11.72 4.64
N GLY A 100 7.26 11.93 3.33
CA GLY A 100 6.79 13.19 2.76
C GLY A 100 5.34 13.53 3.13
N LEU A 101 4.47 12.53 3.25
CA LEU A 101 3.10 12.69 3.76
C LEU A 101 3.09 12.97 5.26
N LYS A 102 3.93 12.27 6.01
CA LYS A 102 4.09 12.42 7.46
C LYS A 102 4.62 13.81 7.85
N ASP A 103 5.72 14.25 7.25
CA ASP A 103 6.37 15.53 7.53
C ASP A 103 5.71 16.72 6.77
N LEU A 104 4.57 16.47 6.12
CA LEU A 104 3.75 17.46 5.38
C LEU A 104 4.49 18.21 4.26
N VAL A 105 5.59 17.65 3.73
CA VAL A 105 6.43 18.28 2.71
C VAL A 105 5.81 18.20 1.31
N LEU A 106 4.95 17.22 1.04
CA LEU A 106 4.36 17.00 -0.28
C LEU A 106 3.17 17.91 -0.59
N ILE A 107 3.17 18.48 -1.80
CA ILE A 107 2.06 19.23 -2.39
C ILE A 107 0.99 18.22 -2.89
N LYS A 108 -0.31 18.54 -2.77
CA LYS A 108 -1.44 17.63 -3.12
C LYS A 108 -1.45 16.30 -2.33
N ARG A 109 -1.28 16.39 -1.01
CA ARG A 109 -1.24 15.26 -0.04
C ARG A 109 -2.28 14.15 -0.28
N LYS A 110 -3.54 14.50 -0.59
CA LYS A 110 -4.59 13.50 -0.85
C LYS A 110 -4.28 12.60 -2.05
N SER A 111 -3.73 13.16 -3.12
CA SER A 111 -3.39 12.39 -4.33
C SER A 111 -2.23 11.43 -4.08
N TRP A 112 -1.18 11.91 -3.40
CA TRP A 112 -0.03 11.08 -3.01
C TRP A 112 -0.42 9.97 -2.04
N TYR A 113 -1.35 10.26 -1.14
CA TYR A 113 -1.90 9.27 -0.23
C TYR A 113 -2.66 8.16 -0.97
N VAL A 114 -3.53 8.53 -1.91
CA VAL A 114 -4.26 7.58 -2.75
C VAL A 114 -3.28 6.72 -3.54
N PHE A 115 -2.29 7.34 -4.19
CA PHE A 115 -1.24 6.63 -4.92
C PHE A 115 -0.49 5.62 -4.02
N LEU A 116 -0.07 6.05 -2.82
CA LEU A 116 0.63 5.20 -1.87
C LEU A 116 -0.22 4.00 -1.46
N ASN A 117 -1.48 4.23 -1.10
CA ASN A 117 -2.36 3.17 -0.62
C ASN A 117 -2.65 2.13 -1.70
N PHE A 118 -2.96 2.57 -2.93
CA PHE A 118 -3.12 1.65 -4.07
C PHE A 118 -1.82 0.92 -4.42
N SER A 119 -0.66 1.57 -4.31
CA SER A 119 0.63 0.91 -4.54
C SER A 119 0.90 -0.19 -3.50
N LEU A 120 0.59 0.07 -2.22
CA LEU A 120 0.71 -0.94 -1.16
C LEU A 120 -0.27 -2.09 -1.35
N PHE A 121 -1.53 -1.81 -1.73
CA PHE A 121 -2.49 -2.86 -2.09
C PHE A 121 -1.99 -3.73 -3.25
N TYR A 122 -1.48 -3.09 -4.30
CA TYR A 122 -1.01 -3.80 -5.48
C TYR A 122 0.17 -4.72 -5.14
N LEU A 123 1.15 -4.22 -4.40
CA LEU A 123 2.27 -5.03 -3.92
C LEU A 123 1.82 -6.16 -2.98
N ALA A 124 0.82 -5.92 -2.12
CA ALA A 124 0.24 -6.97 -1.28
C ALA A 124 -0.44 -8.07 -2.11
N PHE A 125 -1.17 -7.70 -3.17
CA PHE A 125 -1.77 -8.67 -4.10
C PHE A 125 -0.71 -9.48 -4.86
N ILE A 126 0.35 -8.82 -5.36
CA ILE A 126 1.46 -9.52 -6.03
C ILE A 126 2.06 -10.56 -5.06
N ASN A 127 2.39 -10.17 -3.84
CA ASN A 127 2.95 -11.10 -2.84
C ASN A 127 1.98 -12.26 -2.54
N PHE A 128 0.68 -11.98 -2.44
CA PHE A 128 -0.30 -13.01 -2.15
C PHE A 128 -0.42 -14.05 -3.28
N PHE A 129 -0.57 -13.61 -4.53
CA PHE A 129 -0.79 -14.52 -5.67
C PHE A 129 0.46 -15.20 -6.18
N LEU A 130 1.64 -14.67 -5.87
CA LEU A 130 2.91 -15.21 -6.34
C LEU A 130 3.37 -16.41 -5.51
N ILE A 131 3.14 -16.41 -4.19
CA ILE A 131 3.62 -17.51 -3.34
C ILE A 131 2.69 -18.73 -3.49
N ASP A 132 3.30 -19.89 -3.74
CA ASP A 132 2.65 -21.16 -4.04
C ASP A 132 1.44 -21.50 -3.14
N LYS A 133 0.39 -22.07 -3.75
CA LYS A 133 -0.95 -22.22 -3.16
C LYS A 133 -1.05 -23.31 -2.08
N SER A 134 -0.02 -24.15 -1.90
CA SER A 134 -0.21 -25.50 -1.35
C SER A 134 -0.10 -25.66 0.17
N SER A 135 0.73 -24.91 0.91
CA SER A 135 0.99 -25.26 2.33
C SER A 135 0.53 -24.25 3.40
N LEU A 136 0.17 -23.00 3.06
CA LEU A 136 -0.19 -21.97 4.06
C LEU A 136 -1.25 -20.97 3.57
N PHE A 137 -2.14 -21.39 2.65
CA PHE A 137 -3.12 -20.48 2.03
C PHE A 137 -3.98 -19.73 3.06
N VAL A 138 -4.53 -20.44 4.06
CA VAL A 138 -5.38 -19.84 5.10
C VAL A 138 -4.60 -18.83 5.96
N GLY A 139 -3.35 -19.14 6.33
CA GLY A 139 -2.50 -18.24 7.11
C GLY A 139 -2.16 -16.95 6.34
N LYS A 140 -1.77 -17.09 5.07
CA LYS A 140 -1.53 -15.94 4.16
C LYS A 140 -2.78 -15.10 3.98
N TRP A 141 -3.94 -15.74 3.83
CA TRP A 141 -5.22 -15.07 3.66
C TRP A 141 -5.60 -14.25 4.90
N LEU A 142 -5.43 -14.81 6.11
CA LEU A 142 -5.65 -14.08 7.36
C LEU A 142 -4.71 -12.87 7.52
N ILE A 143 -3.42 -13.04 7.22
CA ILE A 143 -2.46 -11.92 7.24
C ILE A 143 -2.88 -10.85 6.23
N PHE A 144 -3.27 -11.25 5.03
CA PHE A 144 -3.76 -10.32 4.01
C PHE A 144 -4.99 -9.55 4.48
N LEU A 145 -5.96 -10.20 5.14
CA LEU A 145 -7.14 -9.51 5.69
C LEU A 145 -6.76 -8.42 6.70
N VAL A 146 -5.78 -8.69 7.57
CA VAL A 146 -5.28 -7.70 8.53
C VAL A 146 -4.65 -6.51 7.81
N LEU A 147 -3.83 -6.75 6.78
CA LEU A 147 -3.21 -5.69 5.96
C LEU A 147 -4.27 -4.87 5.21
N ALA A 148 -5.21 -5.54 4.56
CA ALA A 148 -6.28 -4.91 3.78
C ALA A 148 -7.20 -4.07 4.68
N PHE A 149 -7.56 -4.57 5.87
CA PHE A 149 -8.32 -3.81 6.85
C PHE A 149 -7.58 -2.55 7.27
N SER A 150 -6.30 -2.68 7.56
CA SER A 150 -5.44 -1.58 7.98
C SER A 150 -5.37 -0.49 6.90
N LEU A 151 -5.13 -0.87 5.64
CA LEU A 151 -5.08 0.04 4.49
C LEU A 151 -6.42 0.72 4.20
N LEU A 152 -7.54 -0.02 4.21
CA LEU A 152 -8.88 0.54 3.97
C LEU A 152 -9.29 1.51 5.06
N ARG A 153 -9.01 1.16 6.32
CA ARG A 153 -9.26 2.04 7.45
C ARG A 153 -8.46 3.32 7.33
N GLU A 154 -7.16 3.22 7.00
CA GLU A 154 -6.30 4.38 6.79
C GLU A 154 -6.83 5.24 5.62
N LEU A 155 -7.25 4.60 4.52
CA LEU A 155 -7.81 5.27 3.34
C LEU A 155 -9.04 6.11 3.66
N LEU A 156 -10.02 5.48 4.28
CA LEU A 156 -11.29 6.11 4.61
C LEU A 156 -11.06 7.21 5.66
N MET A 157 -10.18 6.99 6.63
CA MET A 157 -9.85 7.99 7.64
C MET A 157 -9.21 9.25 7.01
N VAL A 158 -8.24 9.09 6.11
CA VAL A 158 -7.54 10.23 5.49
C VAL A 158 -8.41 10.98 4.48
N LEU A 159 -9.29 10.29 3.75
CA LEU A 159 -10.11 10.90 2.71
C LEU A 159 -11.44 11.48 3.21
N ILE A 160 -12.05 10.91 4.27
CA ILE A 160 -13.40 11.27 4.75
C ILE A 160 -13.37 12.14 6.02
N ALA A 161 -12.25 12.24 6.73
CA ALA A 161 -12.17 13.06 7.95
C ALA A 161 -11.73 14.51 7.66
N PRO A 162 -12.67 15.48 7.64
CA PRO A 162 -12.33 16.87 7.91
C PRO A 162 -13.00 17.46 9.16
N SER A 163 -13.77 16.72 9.97
CA SER A 163 -14.33 17.28 11.22
C SER A 163 -14.20 16.35 12.42
N LYS A 164 -13.74 16.93 13.54
CA LYS A 164 -13.56 16.31 14.88
C LYS A 164 -14.86 15.87 15.55
N GLU A 165 -16.01 16.01 14.89
CA GLU A 165 -17.31 15.73 15.48
C GLU A 165 -17.84 14.36 15.06
N ASN A 166 -18.21 13.59 16.08
CA ASN A 166 -18.99 12.35 16.09
C ASN A 166 -18.19 11.05 16.04
N ARG A 167 -18.01 10.47 17.25
CA ARG A 167 -17.66 9.05 17.48
C ARG A 167 -18.53 8.09 16.65
N VAL A 168 -19.78 8.46 16.37
CA VAL A 168 -20.71 7.70 15.50
C VAL A 168 -20.17 7.57 14.07
N LYS A 169 -19.53 8.61 13.53
CA LYS A 169 -18.91 8.58 12.20
C LYS A 169 -17.70 7.65 12.17
N ASN A 170 -16.93 7.60 13.26
CA ASN A 170 -15.80 6.68 13.39
C ASN A 170 -16.26 5.21 13.42
N ASN A 171 -17.33 4.88 14.17
CA ASN A 171 -17.87 3.52 14.19
C ASN A 171 -18.41 3.09 12.82
N ARG A 172 -19.06 3.99 12.08
CA ARG A 172 -19.52 3.72 10.71
C ARG A 172 -18.35 3.51 9.74
N LEU A 173 -17.27 4.28 9.87
CA LEU A 173 -16.05 4.10 9.06
C LEU A 173 -15.38 2.75 9.36
N LEU A 174 -15.28 2.38 10.64
CA LEU A 174 -14.75 1.08 11.07
C LEU A 174 -15.60 -0.06 10.50
N ALA A 175 -16.92 0.00 10.67
CA ALA A 175 -17.82 -1.01 10.10
C ALA A 175 -17.69 -1.11 8.58
N ALA A 176 -17.66 0.02 7.87
CA ALA A 176 -17.47 0.03 6.42
C ALA A 176 -16.12 -0.57 6.01
N SER A 177 -15.02 -0.22 6.70
CA SER A 177 -13.71 -0.80 6.42
C SER A 177 -13.69 -2.32 6.64
N LEU A 178 -14.37 -2.82 7.68
CA LEU A 178 -14.47 -4.25 7.97
C LEU A 178 -15.27 -4.98 6.88
N VAL A 179 -16.45 -4.46 6.52
CA VAL A 179 -17.29 -5.03 5.44
C VAL A 179 -16.52 -5.08 4.12
N MET A 180 -15.84 -4.00 3.77
CA MET A 180 -15.04 -3.91 2.54
C MET A 180 -13.89 -4.91 2.55
N THR A 181 -13.20 -5.06 3.68
CA THR A 181 -12.14 -6.06 3.84
C THR A 181 -12.67 -7.48 3.64
N MET A 182 -13.84 -7.79 4.21
CA MET A 182 -14.47 -9.11 4.06
C MET A 182 -14.85 -9.40 2.62
N ILE A 183 -15.44 -8.42 1.92
CA ILE A 183 -15.78 -8.53 0.49
C ILE A 183 -14.51 -8.76 -0.34
N ILE A 184 -13.46 -7.95 -0.12
CA ILE A 184 -12.18 -8.09 -0.83
C ILE A 184 -11.54 -9.45 -0.52
N GLY A 185 -11.64 -9.93 0.73
CA GLY A 185 -11.14 -11.24 1.14
C GLY A 185 -11.83 -12.40 0.44
N GLN A 186 -13.15 -12.36 0.30
CA GLN A 186 -13.93 -13.36 -0.43
C GLN A 186 -13.61 -13.32 -1.92
N LEU A 187 -13.53 -12.13 -2.52
CA LEU A 187 -13.16 -11.96 -3.92
C LEU A 187 -11.74 -12.43 -4.19
N LEU A 188 -10.79 -12.16 -3.29
CA LEU A 188 -9.43 -12.65 -3.40
C LEU A 188 -9.38 -14.18 -3.36
N TRP A 189 -10.21 -14.82 -2.53
CA TRP A 189 -10.34 -16.27 -2.53
C TRP A 189 -10.89 -16.77 -3.87
N LEU A 190 -11.96 -16.17 -4.40
CA LEU A 190 -12.50 -16.51 -5.74
C LEU A 190 -11.45 -16.33 -6.84
N VAL A 191 -10.73 -15.20 -6.85
CA VAL A 191 -9.69 -14.89 -7.85
C VAL A 191 -8.51 -15.85 -7.76
N SER A 192 -8.19 -16.35 -6.57
CA SER A 192 -7.12 -17.35 -6.41
C SER A 192 -7.43 -18.70 -7.09
N TRP A 193 -8.68 -18.96 -7.45
CA TRP A 193 -9.09 -20.17 -8.16
C TRP A 193 -9.08 -19.99 -9.68
N LEU A 194 -9.01 -18.75 -10.18
CA LEU A 194 -8.91 -18.52 -11.62
C LEU A 194 -7.52 -18.98 -12.15
N PRO A 195 -7.48 -19.67 -13.30
CA PRO A 195 -6.25 -20.10 -13.96
C PRO A 195 -5.61 -18.96 -14.78
N ILE A 196 -5.45 -17.80 -14.15
CA ILE A 196 -4.81 -16.62 -14.73
C ILE A 196 -3.46 -16.38 -14.07
N SER A 197 -2.57 -15.68 -14.78
CA SER A 197 -1.25 -15.31 -14.24
C SER A 197 -1.40 -14.48 -12.94
N PHE A 198 -0.41 -14.59 -12.04
CA PHE A 198 -0.42 -13.86 -10.77
C PHE A 198 -0.55 -12.33 -10.97
N LEU A 199 0.04 -11.82 -12.05
CA LEU A 199 0.00 -10.40 -12.40
C LEU A 199 -1.41 -9.98 -12.83
N SER A 200 -2.09 -10.81 -13.65
CA SER A 200 -3.48 -10.60 -14.04
C SER A 200 -4.43 -10.66 -12.83
N SER A 201 -4.22 -11.61 -11.90
CA SER A 201 -4.97 -11.68 -10.64
C SER A 201 -4.79 -10.41 -9.79
N ALA A 202 -3.56 -9.92 -9.65
CA ALA A 202 -3.29 -8.69 -8.91
C ALA A 202 -3.93 -7.46 -9.57
N ASN A 203 -3.90 -7.38 -10.91
CA ASN A 203 -4.55 -6.31 -11.68
C ASN A 203 -6.08 -6.33 -11.53
N LEU A 204 -6.69 -7.52 -11.50
CA LEU A 204 -8.13 -7.67 -11.28
C LEU A 204 -8.49 -7.22 -9.85
N MET A 205 -7.73 -7.65 -8.85
CA MET A 205 -7.98 -7.30 -7.46
C MET A 205 -7.79 -5.80 -7.17
N ILE A 206 -6.77 -5.15 -7.74
CA ILE A 206 -6.59 -3.70 -7.53
C ILE A 206 -7.74 -2.89 -8.14
N LEU A 207 -8.27 -3.35 -9.27
CA LEU A 207 -9.42 -2.75 -9.92
C LEU A 207 -10.71 -2.92 -9.09
N ILE A 208 -10.89 -4.08 -8.45
CA ILE A 208 -11.95 -4.30 -7.46
C ILE A 208 -11.82 -3.31 -6.31
N VAL A 209 -10.63 -3.18 -5.70
CA VAL A 209 -10.38 -2.23 -4.60
C VAL A 209 -10.67 -0.80 -5.05
N PHE A 210 -10.26 -0.43 -6.26
CA PHE A 210 -10.52 0.89 -6.83
C PHE A 210 -12.01 1.18 -6.91
N LEU A 211 -12.80 0.29 -7.52
CA LEU A 211 -14.26 0.45 -7.64
C LEU A 211 -14.93 0.59 -6.26
N PHE A 212 -14.59 -0.29 -5.32
CA PHE A 212 -15.17 -0.26 -3.99
C PHE A 212 -14.79 1.03 -3.24
N SER A 213 -13.54 1.47 -3.36
CA SER A 213 -13.08 2.70 -2.72
C SER A 213 -13.79 3.94 -3.29
N ASP A 214 -13.98 4.03 -4.61
CA ASP A 214 -14.64 5.18 -5.24
C ASP A 214 -16.13 5.24 -4.86
N LEU A 215 -16.82 4.10 -4.89
CA LEU A 215 -18.20 3.99 -4.45
C LEU A 215 -18.36 4.37 -2.98
N SER A 216 -17.45 3.90 -2.12
CA SER A 216 -17.45 4.24 -0.69
C SER A 216 -17.26 5.73 -0.46
N LEU A 217 -16.31 6.37 -1.16
CA LEU A 217 -16.07 7.80 -1.05
C LEU A 217 -17.30 8.61 -1.48
N HIS A 218 -17.92 8.26 -2.61
CA HIS A 218 -19.13 8.92 -3.09
C HIS A 218 -20.34 8.70 -2.16
N HIS A 219 -20.45 7.50 -1.56
CA HIS A 219 -21.46 7.22 -0.53
C HIS A 219 -21.27 8.10 0.70
N PHE A 220 -20.05 8.15 1.25
CA PHE A 220 -19.75 8.95 2.44
C PHE A 220 -19.84 10.46 2.23
N TRP A 221 -19.65 10.93 1.00
CA TRP A 221 -19.88 12.34 0.63
C TRP A 221 -21.34 12.66 0.32
N GLY A 222 -22.25 11.67 0.35
CA GLY A 222 -23.67 11.87 -0.02
C GLY A 222 -23.87 12.23 -1.50
N LYS A 223 -22.87 11.98 -2.35
CA LYS A 223 -22.87 12.31 -3.78
C LYS A 223 -23.08 11.08 -4.67
N LEU A 224 -23.48 9.94 -4.09
CA LEU A 224 -23.73 8.71 -4.82
C LEU A 224 -24.91 8.89 -5.79
N ARG A 225 -24.60 9.07 -7.07
CA ARG A 225 -25.59 9.20 -8.15
C ARG A 225 -25.53 7.95 -9.02
N LYS A 226 -26.68 7.54 -9.59
CA LYS A 226 -26.75 6.42 -10.55
C LYS A 226 -25.69 6.54 -11.66
N ARG A 227 -25.46 7.75 -12.17
CA ARG A 227 -24.45 8.04 -13.20
C ARG A 227 -23.03 7.61 -12.80
N ILE A 228 -22.66 7.78 -11.52
CA ILE A 228 -21.32 7.43 -11.02
C ILE A 228 -21.17 5.92 -10.97
N ILE A 229 -22.19 5.23 -10.43
CA ILE A 229 -22.23 3.76 -10.37
C ILE A 229 -22.10 3.14 -11.77
N PHE A 230 -22.87 3.63 -12.74
CA PHE A 230 -22.79 3.13 -14.12
C PHE A 230 -21.43 3.42 -14.76
N LYS A 231 -20.84 4.59 -14.50
CA LYS A 231 -19.51 4.94 -14.99
C LYS A 231 -18.44 4.01 -14.39
N ASP A 232 -18.48 3.74 -13.09
CA ASP A 232 -17.52 2.86 -12.42
C ASP A 232 -17.68 1.39 -12.86
N LEU A 233 -18.92 0.93 -13.02
CA LEU A 233 -19.22 -0.40 -13.57
C LEU A 233 -18.77 -0.55 -15.03
N ALA A 234 -18.96 0.48 -15.86
CA ALA A 234 -18.51 0.46 -17.24
C ALA A 234 -16.98 0.39 -17.31
N LEU A 235 -16.26 1.20 -16.50
CA LEU A 235 -14.81 1.13 -16.39
C LEU A 235 -14.34 -0.24 -15.89
N PHE A 236 -15.01 -0.78 -14.88
CA PHE A 236 -14.74 -2.13 -14.37
C PHE A 236 -14.85 -3.18 -15.48
N LEU A 237 -15.94 -3.17 -16.26
CA LEU A 237 -16.17 -4.11 -17.34
C LEU A 237 -15.11 -4.00 -18.44
N ILE A 238 -14.81 -2.77 -18.89
CA ILE A 238 -13.83 -2.54 -19.95
C ILE A 238 -12.44 -3.04 -19.52
N PHE A 239 -11.98 -2.63 -18.34
CA PHE A 239 -10.65 -3.01 -17.88
C PHE A 239 -10.56 -4.49 -17.49
N SER A 240 -11.62 -5.06 -16.92
CA SER A 240 -11.69 -6.52 -16.65
C SER A 240 -11.57 -7.31 -17.96
N LEU A 241 -12.27 -6.89 -19.01
CA LEU A 241 -12.19 -7.52 -20.33
C LEU A 241 -10.77 -7.42 -20.91
N VAL A 242 -10.11 -6.26 -20.78
CA VAL A 242 -8.69 -6.11 -21.19
C VAL A 242 -7.78 -7.05 -20.39
N ILE A 243 -7.98 -7.20 -19.08
CA ILE A 243 -7.18 -8.10 -18.25
C ILE A 243 -7.37 -9.57 -18.68
N PHE A 244 -8.59 -9.99 -18.97
CA PHE A 244 -8.88 -11.35 -19.43
C PHE A 244 -8.40 -11.64 -20.86
N LEU A 245 -8.42 -10.65 -21.75
CA LEU A 245 -7.87 -10.78 -23.10
C LEU A 245 -6.34 -10.87 -23.10
N THR A 246 -5.69 -10.18 -22.15
CA THR A 246 -4.22 -10.16 -22.04
C THR A 246 -3.67 -11.25 -21.12
N SER A 247 -4.53 -11.91 -20.34
CA SER A 247 -4.10 -13.00 -19.47
C SER A 247 -3.73 -14.23 -20.30
N SER A 248 -2.50 -14.69 -20.17
CA SER A 248 -2.13 -16.05 -20.59
C SER A 248 -2.87 -17.04 -19.69
N TRP A 249 -3.86 -17.74 -20.25
CA TRP A 249 -4.54 -18.82 -19.56
C TRP A 249 -3.55 -19.97 -19.40
N LEU A 250 -3.22 -20.30 -18.15
CA LEU A 250 -2.43 -21.48 -17.83
C LEU A 250 -3.38 -22.68 -17.94
N LEU A 251 -3.54 -23.20 -19.16
CA LEU A 251 -4.18 -24.49 -19.42
C LEU A 251 -3.24 -25.64 -19.00
#